data_AF-A0A941LKX1-F1
#
_entry.id   AF-A0A941LKX1-F1
#
_cell.length_a   1.000
_cell.length_b   1.000
_cell.length_c   1.000
_cell.angle_alpha   90.00
_cell.angle_beta   90.00
_cell.angle_gamma   90.00
#
_symmetry.space_group_name_H-M   'P 1'
#
loop_
_entity.id
_entity.type
_entity.pdbx_description
1 polymer ?
#
loop_
_entity_poly.entity_id
_entity_poly.type
_entity_poly.pdbx_seq_one_letter_code
_entity_poly.pdbx_strand_id
1 'polypeptide(L)'
;MLRFWKEYLAEGRSGLLMLRCAKPNDEDLAEYGVDVSFIRSQTGRSIIWGQDYLANHEINALMASAHFFLLPSASLHSVSIMQAMMLGAIPVVTDTVGTSVYVTDTVNGIVLHGMREAIWDKDAVTGILVDRYGKTPILDDDLVSQLTCRMGSLLDRPESYSDMRHRMMSFAHKQFSGQAFSDQFWGAVSSLYERFCESSRVNTIGPCPERRSLLDCMVQSNEWSRVFESPTQPMQRVNTGYSMVWEMGGAFIQAYGNPSFRLSDWSVFAKYYSTAAPPITFAYTLEELGGRYLSFSGHPGEAVINESIDAISRILKPYPVLHRHAGRFWRGVRRVHAYVSSKFLKPKVENPDRADHFNVELIRHGVAGYNIVRHFDRYYAILQKEGAFSPTKAEAGGYSSCLSGYSLEEVERAIGAAQDFEARQADSYQRSPTGTLSRD
;
A
#
# COMPACT_ATOMS: atom_id res chain seq x y z
N MET A 1 22.37 -9.28 -7.40
CA MET A 1 22.04 -7.84 -7.41
C MET A 1 23.13 -6.94 -6.83
N LEU A 2 23.41 -7.03 -5.53
CA LEU A 2 24.38 -6.13 -4.88
C LEU A 2 25.82 -6.29 -5.40
N ARG A 3 26.22 -7.53 -5.68
CA ARG A 3 27.51 -7.85 -6.31
C ARG A 3 27.68 -7.20 -7.68
N PHE A 4 26.68 -7.34 -8.54
CA PHE A 4 26.60 -6.61 -9.82
C PHE A 4 26.79 -5.11 -9.64
N TRP A 5 26.09 -4.48 -8.68
CA TRP A 5 26.19 -3.03 -8.53
C TRP A 5 27.59 -2.56 -8.18
N LYS A 6 28.32 -3.36 -7.38
CA LYS A 6 29.73 -3.12 -7.09
C LYS A 6 30.59 -3.17 -8.36
N GLU A 7 30.40 -4.19 -9.19
CA GLU A 7 31.10 -4.32 -10.48
C GLU A 7 30.76 -3.17 -11.43
N TYR A 8 29.47 -2.84 -11.55
CA TYR A 8 28.97 -1.75 -12.39
C TYR A 8 29.63 -0.40 -12.04
N LEU A 9 29.75 -0.07 -10.74
CA LEU A 9 30.46 1.14 -10.31
C LEU A 9 31.98 1.03 -10.49
N ALA A 10 32.56 -0.16 -10.32
CA ALA A 10 34.00 -0.39 -10.50
C ALA A 10 34.44 -0.21 -11.98
N GLU A 11 33.55 -0.44 -12.94
CA GLU A 11 33.73 -0.11 -14.36
C GLU A 11 33.71 1.40 -14.65
N GLY A 12 33.50 2.24 -13.64
CA GLY A 12 33.43 3.71 -13.78
C GLY A 12 32.07 4.21 -14.24
N ARG A 13 31.04 3.36 -14.25
CA ARG A 13 29.67 3.75 -14.59
C ARG A 13 28.99 4.43 -13.40
N SER A 14 28.02 5.28 -13.69
CA SER A 14 27.18 5.94 -12.68
C SER A 14 25.72 5.54 -12.83
N GLY A 15 24.98 5.57 -11.73
CA GLY A 15 23.57 5.23 -11.71
C GLY A 15 22.99 5.20 -10.31
N LEU A 16 21.73 4.82 -10.23
CA LEU A 16 20.99 4.66 -8.99
C LEU A 16 20.37 3.26 -8.93
N LEU A 17 20.68 2.50 -7.89
CA LEU A 17 20.05 1.22 -7.58
C LEU A 17 19.03 1.42 -6.47
N MET A 18 17.77 1.18 -6.77
CA MET A 18 16.71 1.19 -5.77
C MET A 18 16.28 -0.24 -5.43
N LEU A 19 16.36 -0.59 -4.15
CA LEU A 19 15.94 -1.88 -3.62
C LEU A 19 14.65 -1.72 -2.81
N ARG A 20 13.69 -2.59 -3.10
CA ARG A 20 12.32 -2.56 -2.57
C ARG A 20 11.99 -3.86 -1.83
N CYS A 21 12.84 -4.20 -0.87
CA CYS A 21 12.73 -5.39 -0.06
C CYS A 21 13.21 -5.10 1.37
N ALA A 22 12.92 -6.00 2.31
CA ALA A 22 13.56 -5.95 3.62
C ALA A 22 15.08 -6.04 3.47
N LYS A 23 15.82 -5.27 4.27
CA LYS A 23 17.28 -5.33 4.24
C LYS A 23 17.76 -6.57 5.02
N PRO A 24 18.46 -7.54 4.37
CA PRO A 24 19.08 -8.65 5.10
C PRO A 24 20.13 -8.12 6.08
N ASN A 25 20.43 -8.90 7.12
CA ASN A 25 21.48 -8.53 8.05
C ASN A 25 22.86 -8.62 7.36
N ASP A 26 23.88 -8.01 7.96
CA ASP A 26 25.20 -7.94 7.33
C ASP A 26 25.91 -9.31 7.27
N GLU A 27 25.55 -10.26 8.15
CA GLU A 27 26.09 -11.62 8.17
C GLU A 27 25.58 -12.42 6.97
N ASP A 28 24.26 -12.38 6.72
CA ASP A 28 23.60 -12.98 5.56
C ASP A 28 24.21 -12.40 4.27
N LEU A 29 24.37 -11.07 4.20
CA LEU A 29 24.98 -10.43 3.03
C LEU A 29 26.41 -10.94 2.78
N ALA A 30 27.23 -11.02 3.82
CA ALA A 30 28.59 -11.53 3.72
C ALA A 30 28.63 -13.00 3.29
N GLU A 31 27.71 -13.83 3.78
CA GLU A 31 27.58 -15.22 3.39
C GLU A 31 27.32 -15.38 1.87
N TYR A 32 26.59 -14.46 1.25
CA TYR A 32 26.33 -14.43 -0.19
C TYR A 32 27.40 -13.67 -0.99
N GLY A 33 28.58 -13.44 -0.41
CA GLY A 33 29.72 -12.80 -1.08
C GLY A 33 29.52 -11.31 -1.34
N VAL A 34 28.61 -10.65 -0.61
CA VAL A 34 28.40 -9.21 -0.71
C VAL A 34 29.39 -8.48 0.18
N ASP A 35 30.07 -7.48 -0.37
CA ASP A 35 30.95 -6.60 0.39
C ASP A 35 30.13 -5.59 1.22
N VAL A 36 29.94 -5.90 2.50
CA VAL A 36 29.19 -5.08 3.45
C VAL A 36 29.76 -3.67 3.57
N SER A 37 31.09 -3.52 3.53
CA SER A 37 31.73 -2.21 3.66
C SER A 37 31.39 -1.31 2.47
N PHE A 38 31.39 -1.87 1.27
CA PHE A 38 30.93 -1.21 0.05
C PHE A 38 29.44 -0.81 0.16
N ILE A 39 28.56 -1.72 0.58
CA ILE A 39 27.12 -1.43 0.72
C ILE A 39 26.88 -0.27 1.70
N ARG A 40 27.53 -0.29 2.87
CA ARG A 40 27.43 0.79 3.84
C ARG A 40 27.90 2.13 3.25
N SER A 41 28.98 2.13 2.46
CA SER A 41 29.50 3.35 1.84
C SER A 41 28.60 3.94 0.74
N GLN A 42 27.82 3.09 0.05
CA GLN A 42 26.99 3.46 -1.10
C GLN A 42 25.52 3.68 -0.75
N THR A 43 25.07 3.20 0.41
CA THR A 43 23.71 3.42 0.91
C THR A 43 23.47 4.93 1.10
N GLY A 44 22.38 5.45 0.54
CA GLY A 44 22.05 6.88 0.51
C GLY A 44 22.80 7.69 -0.54
N ARG A 45 23.67 7.06 -1.35
CA ARG A 45 24.40 7.70 -2.45
C ARG A 45 23.98 7.13 -3.80
N SER A 46 24.40 5.90 -4.08
CA SER A 46 24.07 5.17 -5.31
C SER A 46 23.11 4.01 -5.06
N ILE A 47 22.93 3.60 -3.80
CA ILE A 47 21.97 2.58 -3.37
C ILE A 47 20.91 3.26 -2.49
N ILE A 48 19.65 3.18 -2.89
CA ILE A 48 18.50 3.55 -2.06
C ILE A 48 17.78 2.28 -1.63
N TRP A 49 17.62 2.10 -0.33
CA TRP A 49 16.91 0.96 0.23
C TRP A 49 15.55 1.43 0.77
N GLY A 50 14.49 1.27 -0.02
CA GLY A 50 13.14 1.65 0.37
C GLY A 50 12.40 0.45 0.96
N GLN A 51 12.20 0.43 2.28
CA GLN A 51 11.50 -0.66 2.97
C GLN A 51 10.00 -0.37 3.17
N ASP A 52 9.62 0.90 3.20
CA ASP A 52 8.24 1.33 3.45
C ASP A 52 7.32 0.99 2.29
N TYR A 53 6.02 0.83 2.54
CA TYR A 53 5.04 0.66 1.47
C TYR A 53 5.02 1.89 0.53
N LEU A 54 4.93 1.64 -0.77
CA LEU A 54 4.68 2.67 -1.78
C LEU A 54 3.32 2.39 -2.41
N ALA A 55 2.51 3.44 -2.57
CA ALA A 55 1.28 3.35 -3.32
C ALA A 55 1.57 3.06 -4.81
N ASN A 56 0.59 2.49 -5.51
CA ASN A 56 0.77 2.08 -6.90
C ASN A 56 1.24 3.21 -7.82
N HIS A 57 0.76 4.45 -7.62
CA HIS A 57 1.18 5.58 -8.43
C HIS A 57 2.65 5.97 -8.21
N GLU A 58 3.18 5.79 -6.99
CA GLU A 58 4.58 6.04 -6.65
C GLU A 58 5.48 4.97 -7.27
N ILE A 59 5.06 3.69 -7.19
CA ILE A 59 5.76 2.58 -7.88
C ILE A 59 5.75 2.81 -9.39
N ASN A 60 4.63 3.26 -9.95
CA ASN A 60 4.55 3.55 -11.38
C ASN A 60 5.50 4.68 -11.79
N ALA A 61 5.54 5.76 -11.03
CA ALA A 61 6.46 6.87 -11.27
C ALA A 61 7.92 6.40 -11.20
N LEU A 62 8.25 5.56 -10.21
CA LEU A 62 9.57 4.98 -10.06
C LEU A 62 9.95 4.13 -11.27
N MET A 63 9.11 3.17 -11.65
CA MET A 63 9.36 2.31 -12.81
C MET A 63 9.47 3.12 -14.10
N ALA A 64 8.62 4.14 -14.31
CA ALA A 64 8.68 4.99 -15.49
C ALA A 64 10.00 5.79 -15.59
N SER A 65 10.62 6.09 -14.45
CA SER A 65 11.93 6.77 -14.38
C SER A 65 13.14 5.83 -14.49
N ALA A 66 12.92 4.52 -14.36
CA ALA A 66 13.99 3.53 -14.33
C ALA A 66 14.33 3.00 -15.74
N HIS A 67 15.62 2.74 -15.98
CA HIS A 67 16.05 2.11 -17.23
C HIS A 67 15.71 0.61 -17.26
N PHE A 68 15.89 -0.04 -16.11
CA PHE A 68 15.76 -1.48 -15.94
C PHE A 68 14.94 -1.80 -14.70
N PHE A 69 14.14 -2.86 -14.79
CA PHE A 69 13.50 -3.51 -13.65
C PHE A 69 14.20 -4.83 -13.39
N LEU A 70 14.83 -4.97 -12.22
CA LEU A 70 15.73 -6.08 -11.91
C LEU A 70 14.99 -7.09 -11.03
N LEU A 71 14.68 -8.26 -11.60
CA LEU A 71 13.97 -9.35 -10.94
C LEU A 71 14.61 -10.71 -11.27
N PRO A 72 15.88 -10.95 -10.87
CA PRO A 72 16.50 -12.27 -10.99
C PRO A 72 15.98 -13.21 -9.87
N SER A 73 14.68 -13.50 -9.89
CA SER A 73 13.98 -14.28 -8.87
C SER A 73 13.91 -15.76 -9.25
N ALA A 74 13.90 -16.65 -8.26
CA ALA A 74 13.62 -18.08 -8.49
C ALA A 74 12.14 -18.36 -8.83
N SER A 75 11.26 -17.38 -8.63
CA SER A 75 9.82 -17.47 -8.86
C SER A 75 9.34 -16.42 -9.86
N LEU A 76 8.21 -16.69 -10.50
CA LEU A 76 7.58 -15.78 -11.47
C LEU A 76 6.83 -14.64 -10.75
N HIS A 77 7.10 -13.39 -11.15
CA HIS A 77 6.32 -12.21 -10.73
C HIS A 77 5.70 -11.51 -11.94
N SER A 78 4.71 -12.15 -12.55
CA SER A 78 4.08 -11.74 -13.81
C SER A 78 3.57 -10.30 -13.79
N VAL A 79 2.88 -9.88 -12.73
CA VAL A 79 2.32 -8.52 -12.62
C VAL A 79 3.42 -7.45 -12.66
N SER A 80 4.49 -7.62 -11.88
CA SER A 80 5.60 -6.67 -11.83
C SER A 80 6.34 -6.58 -13.17
N ILE A 81 6.49 -7.71 -13.87
CA ILE A 81 7.07 -7.75 -15.22
C ILE A 81 6.20 -6.96 -16.19
N MET A 82 4.90 -7.24 -16.25
CA MET A 82 3.97 -6.52 -17.12
C MET A 82 3.94 -5.03 -16.83
N GLN A 83 3.92 -4.65 -15.55
CA GLN A 83 3.93 -3.25 -15.11
C GLN A 83 5.21 -2.53 -15.54
N ALA A 84 6.37 -3.14 -15.32
CA ALA A 84 7.65 -2.59 -15.77
C ALA A 84 7.68 -2.39 -17.30
N MET A 85 7.22 -3.40 -18.05
CA MET A 85 7.15 -3.34 -19.50
C MET A 85 6.19 -2.26 -20.01
N MET A 86 5.07 -2.02 -19.33
CA MET A 86 4.10 -0.98 -19.69
C MET A 86 4.60 0.44 -19.39
N LEU A 87 5.50 0.59 -18.42
CA LEU A 87 6.06 1.87 -17.99
C LEU A 87 7.42 2.17 -18.63
N GLY A 88 7.98 1.21 -19.35
CA GLY A 88 9.20 1.38 -20.13
C GLY A 88 10.50 1.05 -19.40
N ALA A 89 10.43 0.36 -18.25
CA ALA A 89 11.60 -0.22 -17.60
C ALA A 89 11.84 -1.62 -18.17
N ILE A 90 13.03 -1.85 -18.73
CA ILE A 90 13.36 -3.14 -19.36
C ILE A 90 13.50 -4.22 -18.27
N PRO A 91 12.70 -5.30 -18.32
CA PRO A 91 12.78 -6.37 -17.32
C PRO A 91 14.07 -7.18 -17.54
N VAL A 92 14.80 -7.39 -16.45
CA VAL A 92 15.91 -8.33 -16.33
C VAL A 92 15.44 -9.43 -15.39
N VAL A 93 15.14 -10.58 -15.96
CA VAL A 93 14.50 -11.72 -15.30
C VAL A 93 15.35 -12.96 -15.47
N THR A 94 15.04 -14.02 -14.74
CA THR A 94 15.66 -15.35 -14.85
C THR A 94 14.76 -16.28 -15.67
N ASP A 95 15.34 -17.35 -16.20
CA ASP A 95 14.70 -18.37 -17.07
C ASP A 95 13.68 -19.30 -16.37
N THR A 96 13.09 -18.85 -15.26
CA THR A 96 12.14 -19.62 -14.45
C THR A 96 10.86 -19.99 -15.20
N VAL A 97 10.14 -20.98 -14.68
CA VAL A 97 8.93 -21.52 -15.31
C VAL A 97 7.88 -20.42 -15.50
N GLY A 98 7.43 -20.24 -16.74
CA GLY A 98 6.41 -19.26 -17.12
C GLY A 98 6.95 -17.89 -17.55
N THR A 99 8.23 -17.58 -17.31
CA THR A 99 8.83 -16.30 -17.72
C THR A 99 8.78 -16.07 -19.23
N SER A 100 8.89 -17.14 -20.02
CA SER A 100 8.83 -17.10 -21.48
C SER A 100 7.49 -16.59 -22.05
N VAL A 101 6.42 -16.58 -21.26
CA VAL A 101 5.13 -15.99 -21.66
C VAL A 101 5.21 -14.46 -21.71
N TYR A 102 6.11 -13.87 -20.93
CA TYR A 102 6.22 -12.42 -20.76
C TYR A 102 7.46 -11.86 -21.45
N VAL A 103 8.61 -12.51 -21.27
CA VAL A 103 9.91 -12.03 -21.73
C VAL A 103 10.53 -13.04 -22.68
N THR A 104 10.84 -12.56 -23.89
CA THR A 104 11.67 -13.21 -24.88
C THR A 104 13.04 -12.55 -24.88
N ASP A 105 14.05 -13.36 -24.63
CA ASP A 105 15.42 -12.89 -24.43
C ASP A 105 15.92 -12.05 -25.61
N THR A 106 16.57 -10.92 -25.34
CA THR A 106 17.10 -9.94 -26.31
C THR A 106 16.05 -9.22 -27.17
N VAL A 107 14.79 -9.66 -27.15
CA VAL A 107 13.72 -9.07 -27.96
C VAL A 107 13.00 -7.98 -27.19
N ASN A 108 12.46 -8.32 -26.02
CA ASN A 108 11.65 -7.44 -25.18
C ASN A 108 12.14 -7.39 -23.71
N GLY A 109 13.30 -7.97 -23.42
CA GLY A 109 13.93 -7.96 -22.10
C GLY A 109 15.23 -8.78 -22.09
N ILE A 110 15.78 -8.95 -20.90
CA ILE A 110 16.99 -9.75 -20.64
C ILE A 110 16.57 -10.96 -19.79
N VAL A 111 16.84 -12.16 -20.28
CA VAL A 111 16.66 -13.42 -19.54
C VAL A 111 18.04 -13.93 -19.12
N LEU A 112 18.24 -14.09 -17.81
CA LEU A 112 19.41 -14.69 -17.21
C LEU A 112 19.19 -16.19 -17.09
N HIS A 113 20.12 -16.97 -17.63
CA HIS A 113 19.99 -18.42 -17.79
C HIS A 113 20.59 -19.18 -16.61
N GLY A 114 20.07 -20.38 -16.32
CA GLY A 114 20.60 -21.32 -15.33
C GLY A 114 19.77 -21.44 -14.05
N MET A 115 18.85 -20.50 -13.78
CA MET A 115 18.00 -20.53 -12.59
C MET A 115 17.00 -21.69 -12.66
N ARG A 116 16.45 -21.95 -13.84
CA ARG A 116 15.51 -23.05 -14.05
C ARG A 116 16.14 -24.40 -13.74
N GLU A 117 17.30 -24.68 -14.32
CA GLU A 117 18.00 -25.95 -14.12
C GLU A 117 18.44 -26.14 -12.68
N ALA A 118 18.86 -25.07 -12.00
CA ALA A 118 19.37 -25.17 -10.64
C ALA A 118 18.29 -25.35 -9.56
N ILE A 119 17.08 -24.85 -9.80
CA ILE A 119 16.02 -24.81 -8.77
C ILE A 119 14.86 -25.75 -9.10
N TRP A 120 14.56 -25.98 -10.38
CA TRP A 120 13.34 -26.71 -10.77
C TRP A 120 13.66 -28.16 -11.13
N ASP A 121 13.28 -29.06 -10.23
CA ASP A 121 13.37 -30.50 -10.44
C ASP A 121 12.02 -31.07 -10.82
N LYS A 122 12.02 -32.03 -11.74
CA LYS A 122 10.82 -32.85 -12.00
C LYS A 122 10.86 -34.06 -11.07
N ASP A 123 9.88 -34.14 -10.17
CA ASP A 123 9.74 -35.29 -9.29
C ASP A 123 9.54 -36.57 -10.12
N ALA A 124 10.39 -37.58 -9.88
CA ALA A 124 10.42 -38.78 -10.72
C ALA A 124 9.17 -39.67 -10.56
N VAL A 125 8.45 -39.55 -9.44
CA VAL A 125 7.29 -40.40 -9.13
C VAL A 125 6.00 -39.75 -9.64
N THR A 126 5.81 -38.47 -9.35
CA THR A 126 4.58 -37.73 -9.66
C THR A 126 4.65 -36.98 -10.98
N GLY A 127 5.87 -36.72 -11.49
CA GLY A 127 6.09 -35.88 -12.66
C GLY A 127 5.85 -34.39 -12.43
N ILE A 128 5.56 -33.98 -11.18
CA ILE A 128 5.32 -32.60 -10.78
C ILE A 128 6.65 -31.85 -10.74
N LEU A 129 6.64 -30.59 -11.20
CA LEU A 129 7.76 -29.67 -11.04
C LEU A 129 7.78 -29.15 -9.60
N VAL A 130 8.90 -29.34 -8.91
CA VAL A 130 9.13 -28.89 -7.54
C VAL A 130 10.33 -27.95 -7.54
N ASP A 131 10.19 -26.82 -6.84
CA ASP A 131 11.27 -25.87 -6.63
C ASP A 131 12.08 -26.24 -5.39
N ARG A 132 13.41 -26.19 -5.51
CA ARG A 132 14.36 -26.44 -4.43
C ARG A 132 15.31 -25.26 -4.31
N TYR A 133 15.10 -24.45 -3.29
CA TYR A 133 15.96 -23.32 -2.99
C TYR A 133 17.26 -23.81 -2.36
N GLY A 134 18.29 -23.95 -3.19
CA GLY A 134 19.65 -24.27 -2.76
C GLY A 134 20.61 -23.13 -3.10
N LYS A 135 21.64 -22.96 -2.29
CA LYS A 135 22.74 -22.04 -2.60
C LYS A 135 23.66 -22.68 -3.62
N THR A 136 23.88 -21.98 -4.74
CA THR A 136 24.75 -22.44 -5.83
C THR A 136 25.71 -21.32 -6.20
N PRO A 137 26.89 -21.21 -5.57
CA PRO A 137 27.81 -20.09 -5.79
C PRO A 137 28.22 -19.89 -7.25
N ILE A 138 28.38 -20.99 -8.00
CA ILE A 138 28.71 -20.96 -9.43
C ILE A 138 27.59 -20.29 -10.24
N LEU A 139 26.33 -20.59 -9.91
CA LEU A 139 25.19 -19.95 -10.55
C LEU A 139 25.13 -18.47 -10.19
N ASP A 140 25.35 -18.11 -8.92
CA ASP A 140 25.34 -16.71 -8.49
C ASP A 140 26.41 -15.89 -9.24
N ASP A 141 27.61 -16.44 -9.40
CA ASP A 141 28.71 -15.83 -10.15
C ASP A 141 28.36 -15.65 -11.64
N ASP A 142 27.78 -16.69 -12.25
CA ASP A 142 27.35 -16.66 -13.65
C ASP A 142 26.22 -15.65 -13.87
N LEU A 143 25.21 -15.61 -13.00
CA LEU A 143 24.12 -14.64 -13.07
C LEU A 143 24.62 -13.20 -12.92
N VAL A 144 25.61 -12.96 -12.04
CA VAL A 144 26.24 -11.63 -11.90
C VAL A 144 26.98 -11.27 -13.19
N SER A 145 27.79 -12.18 -13.74
CA SER A 145 28.51 -11.98 -15.01
C SER A 145 27.56 -11.68 -16.19
N GLN A 146 26.49 -12.48 -16.34
CA GLN A 146 25.46 -12.25 -17.35
C GLN A 146 24.83 -10.86 -17.18
N LEU A 147 24.48 -10.48 -15.95
CA LEU A 147 23.81 -9.21 -15.67
C LEU A 147 24.75 -8.02 -15.97
N THR A 148 26.01 -8.06 -15.52
CA THR A 148 27.04 -7.04 -15.79
C THR A 148 27.27 -6.89 -17.31
N CYS A 149 27.59 -7.99 -18.00
CA CYS A 149 27.92 -7.97 -19.42
C CYS A 149 26.75 -7.51 -20.30
N ARG A 150 25.56 -8.04 -20.05
CA ARG A 150 24.39 -7.79 -20.91
C ARG A 150 23.78 -6.42 -20.69
N MET A 151 23.71 -5.94 -19.46
CA MET A 151 23.26 -4.58 -19.19
C MET A 151 24.28 -3.56 -19.68
N GLY A 152 25.58 -3.80 -19.44
CA GLY A 152 26.65 -2.95 -19.96
C GLY A 152 26.58 -2.84 -21.49
N SER A 153 26.54 -3.98 -22.19
CA SER A 153 26.48 -4.04 -23.66
C SER A 153 25.27 -3.32 -24.26
N LEU A 154 24.13 -3.32 -23.55
CA LEU A 154 22.92 -2.63 -23.99
C LEU A 154 23.00 -1.13 -23.73
N LEU A 155 23.55 -0.71 -22.59
CA LEU A 155 23.76 0.69 -22.23
C LEU A 155 24.82 1.37 -23.11
N ASP A 156 25.85 0.62 -23.53
CA ASP A 156 26.91 1.14 -24.41
C ASP A 156 26.41 1.44 -25.83
N ARG A 157 25.20 0.99 -26.18
CA ARG A 157 24.54 1.24 -27.47
C ARG A 157 23.15 1.87 -27.26
N PRO A 158 23.06 3.21 -27.18
CA PRO A 158 21.80 3.92 -26.89
C PRO A 158 20.65 3.58 -27.84
N GLU A 159 20.94 3.32 -29.12
CA GLU A 159 19.95 2.87 -30.10
C GLU A 159 19.41 1.49 -29.76
N SER A 160 20.28 0.54 -29.40
CA SER A 160 19.86 -0.82 -29.01
C SER A 160 18.99 -0.82 -27.76
N TYR A 161 19.32 0.01 -26.77
CA TYR A 161 18.48 0.22 -25.59
C TYR A 161 17.10 0.78 -25.98
N SER A 162 17.08 1.84 -26.78
CA SER A 162 15.85 2.51 -27.21
C SER A 162 14.97 1.56 -28.01
N ASP A 163 15.54 0.80 -28.93
CA ASP A 163 14.84 -0.17 -29.77
C ASP A 163 14.21 -1.30 -28.94
N MET A 164 14.97 -1.86 -27.98
CA MET A 164 14.45 -2.89 -27.08
C MET A 164 13.29 -2.34 -26.25
N ARG A 165 13.45 -1.13 -25.69
CA ARG A 165 12.39 -0.45 -24.93
C ARG A 165 11.12 -0.24 -25.76
N HIS A 166 11.24 0.20 -27.02
CA HIS A 166 10.09 0.38 -27.90
C HIS A 166 9.41 -0.96 -28.26
N ARG A 167 10.18 -1.99 -28.62
CA ARG A 167 9.65 -3.33 -28.89
C ARG A 167 8.91 -3.91 -27.68
N MET A 168 9.51 -3.79 -26.50
CA MET A 168 8.93 -4.23 -25.24
C MET A 168 7.60 -3.53 -24.94
N MET A 169 7.57 -2.21 -25.01
CA MET A 169 6.35 -1.42 -24.78
C MET A 169 5.26 -1.80 -25.78
N SER A 170 5.60 -1.91 -27.06
CA SER A 170 4.67 -2.30 -28.13
C SER A 170 4.11 -3.72 -27.91
N PHE A 171 4.96 -4.65 -27.49
CA PHE A 171 4.55 -6.00 -27.13
C PHE A 171 3.58 -5.99 -25.94
N ALA A 172 3.92 -5.28 -24.86
CA ALA A 172 3.08 -5.24 -23.67
C ALA A 172 1.69 -4.64 -23.94
N HIS A 173 1.61 -3.54 -24.70
CA HIS A 173 0.34 -2.92 -25.08
C HIS A 173 -0.55 -3.83 -25.94
N LYS A 174 0.05 -4.66 -26.78
CA LYS A 174 -0.68 -5.60 -27.64
C LYS A 174 -1.11 -6.85 -26.89
N GLN A 175 -0.20 -7.45 -26.13
CA GLN A 175 -0.40 -8.76 -25.52
C GLN A 175 -1.18 -8.70 -24.20
N PHE A 176 -1.01 -7.63 -23.41
CA PHE A 176 -1.56 -7.52 -22.06
C PHE A 176 -2.69 -6.49 -21.96
N SER A 177 -3.48 -6.35 -23.03
CA SER A 177 -4.67 -5.50 -23.03
C SER A 177 -5.82 -6.18 -22.30
N GLY A 178 -6.23 -5.62 -21.16
CA GLY A 178 -7.38 -6.10 -20.39
C GLY A 178 -8.69 -6.03 -21.19
N GLN A 179 -8.84 -5.03 -22.06
CA GLN A 179 -9.99 -4.91 -22.97
C GLN A 179 -10.01 -6.07 -23.98
N ALA A 180 -8.89 -6.32 -24.65
CA ALA A 180 -8.80 -7.41 -25.64
C ALA A 180 -9.03 -8.77 -24.98
N PHE A 181 -8.48 -8.98 -23.78
CA PHE A 181 -8.74 -10.18 -22.99
C PHE A 181 -10.23 -10.33 -22.66
N SER A 182 -10.88 -9.27 -22.17
CA SER A 182 -12.31 -9.28 -21.83
C SER A 182 -13.17 -9.62 -23.05
N ASP A 183 -12.92 -8.98 -24.19
CA ASP A 183 -13.68 -9.20 -25.42
C ASP A 183 -13.52 -10.64 -25.93
N GLN A 184 -12.29 -11.17 -25.90
CA GLN A 184 -12.00 -12.56 -26.27
C GLN A 184 -12.66 -13.55 -25.31
N PHE A 185 -12.54 -13.33 -24.00
CA PHE A 185 -13.09 -14.21 -22.96
C PHE A 185 -14.61 -14.28 -23.07
N TRP A 186 -15.31 -13.13 -23.09
CA TRP A 186 -16.76 -13.10 -23.17
C TRP A 186 -17.28 -13.59 -24.53
N GLY A 187 -16.55 -13.32 -25.62
CA GLY A 187 -16.83 -13.92 -26.91
C GLY A 187 -16.79 -15.45 -26.86
N ALA A 188 -15.74 -16.03 -26.28
CA ALA A 188 -15.60 -17.48 -26.13
C ALA A 188 -16.69 -18.09 -25.24
N VAL A 189 -17.04 -17.43 -24.14
CA VAL A 189 -18.15 -17.85 -23.25
C VAL A 189 -19.48 -17.82 -24.00
N SER A 190 -19.74 -16.76 -24.78
CA SER A 190 -20.96 -16.66 -25.60
C SER A 190 -21.04 -17.79 -26.62
N SER A 191 -19.95 -18.05 -27.36
CA SER A 191 -19.90 -19.13 -28.35
C SER A 191 -20.01 -20.52 -27.71
N LEU A 192 -19.50 -20.73 -26.50
CA LEU A 192 -19.72 -21.96 -25.74
C LEU A 192 -21.18 -22.12 -25.34
N TYR A 193 -21.81 -21.04 -24.88
CA TYR A 193 -23.22 -21.03 -24.49
C TYR A 193 -24.16 -21.27 -25.68
N GLU A 194 -23.87 -20.66 -26.84
CA GLU A 194 -24.62 -20.89 -28.08
C GLU A 194 -24.55 -22.35 -28.52
N ARG A 195 -23.34 -22.94 -28.56
CA ARG A 195 -23.15 -24.37 -28.85
C ARG A 195 -23.85 -25.28 -27.84
N PHE A 196 -23.86 -24.90 -26.56
CA PHE A 196 -24.61 -25.61 -25.53
C PHE A 196 -26.13 -25.54 -25.78
N CYS A 197 -26.65 -24.37 -26.15
CA CYS A 197 -28.07 -24.20 -26.48
C CYS A 197 -28.47 -24.97 -27.74
N GLU A 198 -27.62 -24.99 -28.76
CA GLU A 198 -27.83 -25.74 -30.01
C GLU A 198 -27.82 -27.25 -29.76
N SER A 199 -26.84 -27.76 -29.01
CA SER A 199 -26.77 -29.18 -28.63
C SER A 199 -27.92 -29.61 -27.70
N SER A 200 -28.38 -28.72 -26.81
CA SER A 200 -29.53 -28.95 -25.94
C SER A 200 -30.88 -28.94 -26.70
N ARG A 201 -30.94 -28.30 -27.86
CA ARG A 201 -32.13 -28.32 -28.75
C ARG A 201 -32.24 -29.58 -29.59
N VAL A 202 -31.14 -30.31 -29.80
CA VAL A 202 -31.09 -31.53 -30.64
C VAL A 202 -31.20 -32.82 -29.80
N ASN A 203 -30.87 -32.78 -28.50
CA ASN A 203 -30.98 -33.94 -27.61
C ASN A 203 -31.95 -33.69 -26.44
N THR A 204 -33.23 -34.04 -26.62
CA THR A 204 -34.00 -34.63 -25.52
C THR A 204 -33.44 -36.02 -25.28
N ILE A 205 -32.52 -36.21 -24.34
CA ILE A 205 -32.34 -37.45 -23.55
C ILE A 205 -31.47 -37.11 -22.32
N GLY A 206 -32.06 -37.29 -21.14
CA GLY A 206 -31.41 -37.73 -19.90
C GLY A 206 -30.41 -36.80 -19.18
N PRO A 207 -30.34 -36.86 -17.83
CA PRO A 207 -29.29 -36.16 -17.08
C PRO A 207 -27.92 -36.76 -17.39
N CYS A 208 -27.04 -35.97 -18.04
CA CYS A 208 -25.67 -36.36 -18.35
C CYS A 208 -24.83 -36.54 -17.06
N PRO A 209 -24.13 -37.67 -16.86
CA PRO A 209 -23.31 -37.92 -15.66
C PRO A 209 -22.11 -36.96 -15.51
N GLU A 210 -21.71 -36.29 -16.58
CA GLU A 210 -20.61 -35.31 -16.60
C GLU A 210 -20.90 -34.04 -15.78
N ARG A 211 -22.18 -33.73 -15.50
CA ARG A 211 -22.53 -32.59 -14.61
C ARG A 211 -21.99 -32.73 -13.19
N ARG A 212 -21.78 -33.97 -12.70
CA ARG A 212 -21.18 -34.20 -11.37
C ARG A 212 -19.66 -33.95 -11.39
N SER A 213 -18.97 -34.32 -12.46
CA SER A 213 -17.52 -34.15 -12.61
C SER A 213 -17.10 -32.67 -12.69
N LEU A 214 -17.88 -31.81 -13.36
CA LEU A 214 -17.59 -30.38 -13.42
C LEU A 214 -17.88 -29.64 -12.10
N LEU A 215 -18.81 -30.12 -11.28
CA LEU A 215 -19.05 -29.59 -9.94
C LEU A 215 -17.83 -29.81 -9.04
N ASP A 216 -17.13 -30.93 -9.19
CA ASP A 216 -15.89 -31.22 -8.45
C ASP A 216 -14.69 -30.35 -8.89
N CYS A 217 -14.78 -29.74 -10.09
CA CYS A 217 -13.79 -28.82 -10.66
C CYS A 217 -14.12 -27.33 -10.44
N MET A 218 -15.25 -27.00 -9.84
CA MET A 218 -15.64 -25.62 -9.52
C MET A 218 -15.45 -25.34 -8.03
N VAL A 219 -14.98 -24.14 -7.69
CA VAL A 219 -14.95 -23.68 -6.29
C VAL A 219 -16.40 -23.61 -5.80
N GLN A 220 -16.76 -24.54 -4.90
CA GLN A 220 -18.14 -24.75 -4.40
C GLN A 220 -18.61 -23.66 -3.42
N SER A 221 -17.74 -22.69 -3.09
CA SER A 221 -18.05 -21.57 -2.22
C SER A 221 -18.10 -20.25 -2.99
N ASN A 222 -18.84 -19.27 -2.48
CA ASN A 222 -18.93 -17.90 -2.99
C ASN A 222 -17.59 -17.10 -2.88
N GLU A 223 -16.44 -17.78 -2.85
CA GLU A 223 -15.12 -17.20 -2.59
C GLU A 223 -14.25 -17.10 -3.85
N TRP A 224 -14.87 -16.97 -5.03
CA TRP A 224 -14.16 -16.66 -6.27
C TRP A 224 -13.25 -15.41 -6.14
N SER A 225 -13.61 -14.47 -5.26
CA SER A 225 -12.84 -13.27 -4.94
C SER A 225 -11.51 -13.55 -4.23
N ARG A 226 -11.29 -14.74 -3.67
CA ARG A 226 -10.01 -15.13 -3.02
C ARG A 226 -8.98 -15.70 -3.98
N VAL A 227 -9.40 -16.12 -5.18
CA VAL A 227 -8.54 -16.83 -6.14
C VAL A 227 -7.79 -15.86 -7.05
N PHE A 228 -8.30 -14.64 -7.26
CA PHE A 228 -7.80 -13.74 -8.30
C PHE A 228 -7.21 -12.41 -7.85
N GLU A 229 -7.05 -12.16 -6.55
CA GLU A 229 -6.46 -10.89 -6.09
C GLU A 229 -5.50 -11.11 -4.93
N SER A 230 -4.31 -10.48 -5.02
CA SER A 230 -3.59 -10.09 -3.80
C SER A 230 -4.55 -9.19 -3.02
N PRO A 231 -4.90 -9.50 -1.76
CA PRO A 231 -5.94 -8.76 -1.06
C PRO A 231 -5.50 -7.30 -0.94
N THR A 232 -6.22 -6.39 -1.61
CA THR A 232 -6.09 -4.96 -1.38
C THR A 232 -6.53 -4.71 0.06
N GLN A 233 -5.56 -4.55 0.95
CA GLN A 233 -5.88 -4.30 2.36
C GLN A 233 -6.41 -2.87 2.50
N PRO A 234 -7.47 -2.66 3.31
CA PRO A 234 -7.95 -1.32 3.61
C PRO A 234 -6.87 -0.54 4.35
N MET A 235 -6.40 0.55 3.75
CA MET A 235 -5.43 1.46 4.38
C MET A 235 -6.17 2.67 4.94
N GLN A 236 -6.10 2.89 6.26
CA GLN A 236 -6.68 4.09 6.85
C GLN A 236 -5.90 5.34 6.37
N ARG A 237 -6.61 6.29 5.76
CA ARG A 237 -6.03 7.55 5.25
C ARG A 237 -6.36 8.73 6.14
N VAL A 238 -7.55 8.76 6.72
CA VAL A 238 -8.02 9.85 7.58
C VAL A 238 -8.72 9.26 8.79
N ASN A 239 -8.39 9.76 9.97
CA ASN A 239 -9.15 9.54 11.20
C ASN A 239 -9.37 10.87 11.88
N THR A 240 -10.62 11.31 11.96
CA THR A 240 -11.02 12.54 12.64
C THR A 240 -11.70 12.27 13.98
N GLY A 241 -11.72 11.02 14.45
CA GLY A 241 -12.47 10.56 15.63
C GLY A 241 -13.99 10.48 15.40
N TYR A 242 -14.56 11.46 14.67
CA TYR A 242 -15.96 11.45 14.23
C TYR A 242 -16.19 10.57 13.00
N SER A 243 -15.17 10.37 12.19
CA SER A 243 -15.25 9.53 11.00
C SER A 243 -13.87 9.06 10.58
N MET A 244 -13.86 7.90 9.95
CA MET A 244 -12.65 7.31 9.39
C MET A 244 -12.83 7.16 7.88
N VAL A 245 -11.72 7.36 7.16
CA VAL A 245 -11.64 7.14 5.72
C VAL A 245 -10.53 6.14 5.45
N TRP A 246 -10.85 5.08 4.71
CA TRP A 246 -9.91 4.08 4.22
C TRP A 246 -9.79 4.17 2.71
N GLU A 247 -8.62 3.81 2.19
CA GLU A 247 -8.41 3.53 0.78
C GLU A 247 -8.33 2.03 0.57
N MET A 248 -9.10 1.52 -0.38
CA MET A 248 -9.09 0.12 -0.81
C MET A 248 -9.31 0.06 -2.32
N GLY A 249 -8.40 -0.55 -3.06
CA GLY A 249 -8.56 -0.75 -4.51
C GLY A 249 -8.75 0.53 -5.33
N GLY A 250 -8.19 1.66 -4.88
CA GLY A 250 -8.35 2.96 -5.53
C GLY A 250 -9.66 3.70 -5.22
N ALA A 251 -10.47 3.17 -4.30
CA ALA A 251 -11.65 3.85 -3.76
C ALA A 251 -11.41 4.31 -2.32
N PHE A 252 -11.96 5.47 -1.97
CA PHE A 252 -12.05 5.99 -0.62
C PHE A 252 -13.39 5.60 0.01
N ILE A 253 -13.33 4.97 1.17
CA ILE A 253 -14.46 4.46 1.93
C ILE A 253 -14.54 5.24 3.23
N GLN A 254 -15.64 5.93 3.49
CA GLN A 254 -15.86 6.69 4.72
C GLN A 254 -16.89 5.98 5.61
N ALA A 255 -16.60 5.90 6.91
CA ALA A 255 -17.54 5.48 7.93
C ALA A 255 -17.56 6.47 9.10
N TYR A 256 -18.68 6.55 9.80
CA TYR A 256 -18.81 7.40 10.99
C TYR A 256 -18.36 6.66 12.25
N GLY A 257 -17.73 7.40 13.16
CA GLY A 257 -17.18 6.91 14.43
C GLY A 257 -15.97 6.01 14.25
N ASN A 258 -15.80 5.07 15.18
CA ASN A 258 -14.75 4.05 15.17
C ASN A 258 -15.30 2.61 14.99
N PRO A 259 -15.90 2.27 13.82
CA PRO A 259 -16.49 0.95 13.64
C PRO A 259 -15.44 -0.14 13.37
N SER A 260 -15.64 -1.31 13.98
CA SER A 260 -14.89 -2.52 13.67
C SER A 260 -15.44 -3.18 12.41
N PHE A 261 -14.61 -3.38 11.38
CA PHE A 261 -15.02 -4.04 10.13
C PHE A 261 -14.64 -5.52 10.12
N ARG A 262 -15.58 -6.37 9.70
CA ARG A 262 -15.29 -7.72 9.22
C ARG A 262 -15.00 -7.69 7.73
N LEU A 263 -14.40 -8.74 7.19
CA LEU A 263 -14.06 -8.84 5.76
C LEU A 263 -15.28 -8.61 4.85
N SER A 264 -16.45 -9.10 5.24
CA SER A 264 -17.72 -8.94 4.49
C SER A 264 -18.30 -7.52 4.52
N ASP A 265 -17.86 -6.68 5.44
CA ASP A 265 -18.46 -5.36 5.70
C ASP A 265 -17.91 -4.28 4.75
N TRP A 266 -16.83 -4.58 4.04
CA TRP A 266 -16.21 -3.72 3.03
C TRP A 266 -16.97 -3.71 1.69
N SER A 267 -18.04 -4.50 1.57
CA SER A 267 -18.89 -4.51 0.38
C SER A 267 -19.89 -3.35 0.40
N VAL A 268 -20.10 -2.70 -0.74
CA VAL A 268 -21.20 -1.73 -0.95
C VAL A 268 -22.56 -2.35 -0.62
N PHE A 269 -22.68 -3.67 -0.77
CA PHE A 269 -23.90 -4.41 -0.52
C PHE A 269 -24.10 -4.78 0.95
N ALA A 270 -23.06 -4.70 1.80
CA ALA A 270 -23.09 -5.16 3.19
C ALA A 270 -24.26 -4.57 3.98
N LYS A 271 -24.54 -3.28 3.78
CA LYS A 271 -25.66 -2.58 4.43
C LYS A 271 -27.06 -3.12 4.10
N TYR A 272 -27.21 -3.92 3.04
CA TYR A 272 -28.50 -4.45 2.60
C TYR A 272 -28.77 -5.88 3.10
N TYR A 273 -27.73 -6.65 3.45
CA TYR A 273 -27.88 -8.03 3.92
C TYR A 273 -27.34 -8.28 5.34
N SER A 274 -26.55 -7.35 5.90
CA SER A 274 -26.03 -7.42 7.27
C SER A 274 -26.51 -6.22 8.07
N THR A 275 -27.34 -6.46 9.08
CA THR A 275 -27.80 -5.43 10.03
C THR A 275 -26.69 -4.95 10.97
N ALA A 276 -25.59 -5.69 11.08
CA ALA A 276 -24.43 -5.35 11.90
C ALA A 276 -23.36 -4.56 11.12
N ALA A 277 -23.48 -4.44 9.79
CA ALA A 277 -22.51 -3.75 8.97
C ALA A 277 -22.60 -2.23 9.19
N PRO A 278 -21.48 -1.54 9.47
CA PRO A 278 -21.47 -0.09 9.63
C PRO A 278 -21.84 0.60 8.31
N PRO A 279 -22.56 1.73 8.37
CA PRO A 279 -22.91 2.49 7.18
C PRO A 279 -21.65 3.12 6.57
N ILE A 280 -21.36 2.76 5.32
CA ILE A 280 -20.20 3.26 4.57
C ILE A 280 -20.58 4.06 3.33
N THR A 281 -19.78 5.08 3.02
CA THR A 281 -19.87 5.91 1.81
C THR A 281 -18.65 5.66 0.94
N PHE A 282 -18.83 5.39 -0.35
CA PHE A 282 -17.74 5.21 -1.30
C PHE A 282 -17.55 6.46 -2.16
N ALA A 283 -16.31 6.73 -2.52
CA ALA A 283 -15.88 7.74 -3.48
C ALA A 283 -14.61 7.27 -4.18
N TYR A 284 -14.30 7.82 -5.35
CA TYR A 284 -13.05 7.55 -6.06
C TYR A 284 -11.96 8.58 -5.75
N THR A 285 -12.36 9.73 -5.20
CA THR A 285 -11.44 10.76 -4.71
C THR A 285 -11.84 11.25 -3.33
N LEU A 286 -10.89 11.82 -2.58
CA LEU A 286 -11.18 12.43 -1.28
C LEU A 286 -12.10 13.67 -1.41
N GLU A 287 -12.04 14.36 -2.55
CA GLU A 287 -12.86 15.52 -2.89
C GLU A 287 -14.34 15.14 -3.07
N GLU A 288 -14.60 13.97 -3.67
CA GLU A 288 -15.95 13.42 -3.85
C GLU A 288 -16.65 13.09 -2.53
N LEU A 289 -15.88 12.80 -1.47
CA LEU A 289 -16.45 12.65 -0.12
C LEU A 289 -16.98 13.99 0.44
N GLY A 290 -16.68 15.12 -0.20
CA GLY A 290 -17.31 16.41 0.05
C GLY A 290 -17.17 16.90 1.49
N GLY A 291 -16.06 16.55 2.16
CA GLY A 291 -15.81 16.93 3.56
C GLY A 291 -16.69 16.21 4.58
N ARG A 292 -17.43 15.15 4.21
CA ARG A 292 -18.25 14.34 5.15
C ARG A 292 -17.44 13.70 6.27
N TYR A 293 -16.13 13.58 6.07
CA TYR A 293 -15.19 13.07 7.07
C TYR A 293 -14.68 14.15 8.05
N LEU A 294 -15.12 15.41 7.89
CA LEU A 294 -14.80 16.52 8.80
C LEU A 294 -16.02 16.81 9.68
N SER A 295 -15.82 16.91 10.99
CA SER A 295 -16.89 17.28 11.91
C SER A 295 -17.29 18.75 11.71
N PHE A 296 -18.37 19.01 10.98
CA PHE A 296 -18.97 20.35 10.97
C PHE A 296 -19.76 20.55 12.27
N SER A 297 -19.11 21.17 13.26
CA SER A 297 -19.79 21.72 14.43
C SER A 297 -20.66 22.91 14.00
N GLY A 298 -21.96 22.64 13.81
CA GLY A 298 -23.04 23.60 14.07
C GLY A 298 -23.69 24.25 12.85
N HIS A 299 -24.77 23.64 12.35
CA HIS A 299 -25.96 24.37 11.87
C HIS A 299 -27.22 23.48 12.07
N PRO A 300 -28.13 23.83 13.01
CA PRO A 300 -29.34 23.05 13.30
C PRO A 300 -30.32 22.91 12.12
N GLY A 301 -30.16 23.71 11.06
CA GLY A 301 -31.06 23.73 9.90
C GLY A 301 -30.87 22.57 8.91
N GLU A 302 -29.69 21.96 8.80
CA GLU A 302 -29.44 20.92 7.79
C GLU A 302 -29.95 19.52 8.19
N ALA A 303 -30.05 19.24 9.49
CA ALA A 303 -30.61 17.97 9.98
C ALA A 303 -32.12 17.85 9.64
N VAL A 304 -32.87 18.92 9.84
CA VAL A 304 -34.31 18.98 9.52
C VAL A 304 -34.55 18.86 8.01
N ILE A 305 -33.68 19.47 7.20
CA ILE A 305 -33.76 19.38 5.73
C ILE A 305 -33.45 17.95 5.27
N ASN A 306 -32.46 17.28 5.86
CA ASN A 306 -32.12 15.90 5.48
C ASN A 306 -33.20 14.89 5.88
N GLU A 307 -33.82 15.02 7.06
CA GLU A 307 -34.97 14.19 7.46
C GLU A 307 -36.17 14.38 6.53
N SER A 308 -36.44 15.62 6.13
CA SER A 308 -37.50 15.95 5.18
C SER A 308 -37.24 15.34 3.79
N ILE A 309 -35.98 15.39 3.32
CA ILE A 309 -35.56 14.77 2.05
C ILE A 309 -35.72 13.25 2.11
N ASP A 310 -35.40 12.63 3.25
CA ASP A 310 -35.49 11.19 3.43
C ASP A 310 -36.94 10.69 3.46
N ALA A 311 -37.84 11.47 4.06
CA ALA A 311 -39.28 11.23 4.03
C ALA A 311 -39.86 11.36 2.62
N ILE A 312 -39.49 12.42 1.89
CA ILE A 312 -39.94 12.65 0.51
C ILE A 312 -39.38 11.59 -0.45
N SER A 313 -38.13 11.18 -0.25
CA SER A 313 -37.47 10.12 -1.05
C SER A 313 -38.12 8.75 -0.82
N ARG A 314 -38.56 8.45 0.42
CA ARG A 314 -39.34 7.24 0.72
C ARG A 314 -40.71 7.24 0.04
N ILE A 315 -41.40 8.37 0.03
CA ILE A 315 -42.72 8.53 -0.61
C ILE A 315 -42.61 8.43 -2.15
N LEU A 316 -41.53 8.95 -2.74
CA LEU A 316 -41.34 9.00 -4.20
C LEU A 316 -40.63 7.76 -4.79
N LYS A 317 -40.26 6.78 -3.96
CA LYS A 317 -39.60 5.52 -4.36
C LYS A 317 -40.33 4.71 -5.46
N PRO A 318 -41.68 4.72 -5.57
CA PRO A 318 -42.38 3.99 -6.64
C PRO A 318 -42.40 4.70 -8.01
N TYR A 319 -42.01 5.98 -8.10
CA TYR A 319 -42.16 6.79 -9.33
C TYR A 319 -40.83 7.44 -9.75
N PRO A 320 -40.00 6.74 -10.55
CA PRO A 320 -38.62 7.14 -10.84
C PRO A 320 -38.48 8.45 -11.65
N VAL A 321 -39.49 8.83 -12.44
CA VAL A 321 -39.47 10.07 -13.23
C VAL A 321 -39.66 11.30 -12.35
N LEU A 322 -40.52 11.22 -11.33
CA LEU A 322 -40.75 12.29 -10.35
C LEU A 322 -39.54 12.49 -9.42
N HIS A 323 -38.88 11.39 -9.03
CA HIS A 323 -37.63 11.44 -8.24
C HIS A 323 -36.53 12.25 -8.94
N ARG A 324 -36.38 12.06 -10.26
CA ARG A 324 -35.40 12.79 -11.09
C ARG A 324 -35.68 14.30 -11.16
N HIS A 325 -36.95 14.71 -11.13
CA HIS A 325 -37.33 16.13 -11.15
C HIS A 325 -37.20 16.79 -9.77
N ALA A 326 -37.60 16.10 -8.70
CA ALA A 326 -37.41 16.57 -7.34
C ALA A 326 -35.93 16.85 -7.03
N GLY A 327 -35.02 15.97 -7.45
CA GLY A 327 -33.57 16.15 -7.25
C GLY A 327 -32.95 17.36 -7.98
N ARG A 328 -33.60 17.92 -9.01
CA ARG A 328 -33.18 19.17 -9.66
C ARG A 328 -33.68 20.40 -8.90
N PHE A 329 -34.92 20.36 -8.42
CA PHE A 329 -35.52 21.42 -7.62
C PHE A 329 -34.78 21.62 -6.28
N TRP A 330 -34.46 20.53 -5.58
CA TRP A 330 -33.75 20.56 -4.29
C TRP A 330 -32.33 21.12 -4.36
N ARG A 331 -31.63 20.92 -5.49
CA ARG A 331 -30.32 21.54 -5.74
C ARG A 331 -30.39 23.06 -5.89
N GLY A 332 -31.49 23.57 -6.46
CA GLY A 332 -31.75 25.01 -6.52
C GLY A 332 -31.97 25.60 -5.13
N VAL A 333 -32.80 24.95 -4.31
CA VAL A 333 -33.12 25.38 -2.93
C VAL A 333 -31.88 25.39 -2.03
N ARG A 334 -31.01 24.37 -2.09
CA ARG A 334 -29.77 24.34 -1.29
C ARG A 334 -28.82 25.49 -1.60
N ARG A 335 -28.70 25.91 -2.87
CA ARG A 335 -27.83 27.05 -3.24
C ARG A 335 -28.35 28.36 -2.69
N VAL A 336 -29.67 28.56 -2.70
CA VAL A 336 -30.29 29.76 -2.12
C VAL A 336 -30.11 29.77 -0.61
N HIS A 337 -30.29 28.63 0.06
CA HIS A 337 -30.12 28.51 1.50
C HIS A 337 -28.66 28.78 1.95
N ALA A 338 -27.66 28.21 1.27
CA ALA A 338 -26.25 28.45 1.57
C ALA A 338 -25.81 29.91 1.34
N TYR A 339 -26.44 30.59 0.38
CA TYR A 339 -26.21 32.01 0.12
C TYR A 339 -26.82 32.91 1.22
N VAL A 340 -27.97 32.52 1.78
CA VAL A 340 -28.64 33.28 2.84
C VAL A 340 -27.98 33.05 4.20
N SER A 341 -27.55 31.82 4.51
CA SER A 341 -26.89 31.49 5.78
C SER A 341 -25.54 32.20 5.94
N SER A 342 -24.78 32.33 4.85
CA SER A 342 -23.47 33.01 4.87
C SER A 342 -23.54 34.53 5.07
N LYS A 343 -24.71 35.16 4.84
CA LYS A 343 -24.88 36.62 4.99
C LYS A 343 -25.44 37.10 6.32
N PHE A 344 -26.11 36.25 7.11
CA PHE A 344 -26.94 36.72 8.23
C PHE A 344 -26.63 36.14 9.62
N LEU A 345 -25.78 35.12 9.77
CA LEU A 345 -25.54 34.47 11.08
C LEU A 345 -24.05 34.27 11.34
N LYS A 346 -23.47 35.08 12.24
CA LYS A 346 -22.16 34.82 12.85
C LYS A 346 -22.36 34.00 14.13
N PRO A 347 -21.72 32.83 14.31
CA PRO A 347 -21.91 32.02 15.50
C PRO A 347 -21.04 32.50 16.67
N LYS A 348 -21.65 32.54 17.86
CA LYS A 348 -21.03 32.75 19.16
C LYS A 348 -20.71 31.36 19.74
N VAL A 349 -19.44 31.07 20.04
CA VAL A 349 -19.01 29.76 20.57
C VAL A 349 -19.19 29.76 22.10
N GLU A 350 -19.99 28.83 22.62
CA GLU A 350 -20.15 28.54 24.05
C GLU A 350 -19.46 27.21 24.42
N ASN A 351 -18.62 27.28 25.46
CA ASN A 351 -17.96 26.21 26.23
C ASN A 351 -16.80 25.39 25.59
N PRO A 352 -15.53 25.68 25.94
CA PRO A 352 -14.33 25.00 25.43
C PRO A 352 -13.99 23.65 26.12
N ASP A 353 -14.53 23.35 27.30
CA ASP A 353 -13.98 22.28 28.16
C ASP A 353 -14.40 20.84 27.78
N ARG A 354 -15.32 20.65 26.83
CA ARG A 354 -15.77 19.30 26.40
C ARG A 354 -15.13 18.77 25.11
N ALA A 355 -14.38 19.60 24.38
CA ALA A 355 -13.73 19.20 23.12
C ALA A 355 -12.36 18.52 23.33
N ASP A 356 -11.72 18.71 24.48
CA ASP A 356 -10.31 18.36 24.71
C ASP A 356 -10.02 16.88 25.03
N HIS A 357 -11.02 16.09 25.41
CA HIS A 357 -10.80 14.69 25.80
C HIS A 357 -10.82 13.69 24.62
N PHE A 358 -11.26 14.11 23.43
CA PHE A 358 -11.53 13.18 22.31
C PHE A 358 -10.37 13.00 21.31
N ASN A 359 -9.22 13.66 21.52
CA ASN A 359 -8.10 13.69 20.56
C ASN A 359 -6.74 13.30 21.19
N VAL A 360 -6.75 12.50 22.25
CA VAL A 360 -5.54 12.03 22.93
C VAL A 360 -5.26 10.58 22.54
N GLU A 361 -4.27 10.36 21.69
CA GLU A 361 -3.86 9.02 21.23
C GLU A 361 -2.52 8.63 21.84
N LEU A 362 -2.44 7.52 22.58
CA LEU A 362 -1.17 6.97 23.05
C LEU A 362 -0.44 6.28 21.89
N ILE A 363 0.70 6.81 21.48
CA ILE A 363 1.48 6.32 20.34
C ILE A 363 2.49 5.26 20.78
N ARG A 364 3.19 5.51 21.89
CA ARG A 364 4.20 4.59 22.46
C ARG A 364 4.14 4.62 23.98
N HIS A 365 4.31 3.44 24.59
CA HIS A 365 4.38 3.27 26.03
C HIS A 365 5.78 2.84 26.45
N GLY A 366 6.38 3.53 27.44
CA GLY A 366 7.61 3.10 28.09
C GLY A 366 8.91 3.32 27.31
N VAL A 367 8.94 4.28 26.39
CA VAL A 367 10.18 4.65 25.70
C VAL A 367 11.03 5.46 26.66
N ALA A 368 12.12 4.86 27.16
CA ALA A 368 13.08 5.55 28.04
C ALA A 368 12.45 6.17 29.32
N GLY A 369 11.35 5.57 29.82
CA GLY A 369 10.59 6.06 30.98
C GLY A 369 9.47 7.07 30.65
N TYR A 370 9.28 7.38 29.37
CA TYR A 370 8.23 8.27 28.86
C TYR A 370 7.09 7.51 28.17
N ASN A 371 5.88 8.08 28.26
CA ASN A 371 4.75 7.78 27.39
C ASN A 371 4.66 8.86 26.32
N ILE A 372 4.63 8.44 25.05
CA ILE A 372 4.48 9.36 23.92
C ILE A 372 3.02 9.38 23.50
N VAL A 373 2.41 10.55 23.58
CA VAL A 373 1.00 10.80 23.34
C VAL A 373 0.86 11.84 22.25
N ARG A 374 -0.01 11.59 21.29
CA ARG A 374 -0.36 12.54 20.24
C ARG A 374 -1.62 13.29 20.63
N HIS A 375 -1.56 14.61 20.52
CA HIS A 375 -2.71 15.50 20.62
C HIS A 375 -2.70 16.43 19.40
N PHE A 376 -3.69 16.25 18.52
CA PHE A 376 -3.76 16.88 17.20
C PHE A 376 -2.49 16.65 16.33
N ASP A 377 -1.79 17.72 16.00
CA ASP A 377 -0.60 17.76 15.16
C ASP A 377 0.70 17.70 15.97
N ARG A 378 0.62 17.53 17.29
CA ARG A 378 1.77 17.52 18.19
C ARG A 378 1.89 16.21 18.96
N TYR A 379 3.13 15.79 19.14
CA TYR A 379 3.52 14.68 19.98
C TYR A 379 4.07 15.22 21.30
N TYR A 380 3.70 14.58 22.40
CA TYR A 380 4.09 14.91 23.76
C TYR A 380 4.69 13.66 24.42
N ALA A 381 5.87 13.78 25.02
CA ALA A 381 6.42 12.76 25.89
C ALA A 381 6.27 13.20 27.34
N ILE A 382 5.53 12.43 28.12
CA ILE A 382 5.33 12.63 29.56
C ILE A 382 5.92 11.46 30.34
N LEU A 383 6.49 11.70 31.52
CA LEU A 383 7.04 10.62 32.35
C LEU A 383 5.93 9.69 32.84
N GLN A 384 6.19 8.38 32.82
CA GLN A 384 5.20 7.37 33.22
C GLN A 384 4.66 7.57 34.65
N LYS A 385 5.48 8.10 35.55
CA LYS A 385 5.11 8.40 36.95
C LYS A 385 4.06 9.51 37.09
N GLU A 386 3.77 10.27 36.04
CA GLU A 386 2.88 11.44 36.10
C GLU A 386 1.43 11.18 35.73
N GLY A 387 1.10 9.92 35.42
CA GLY A 387 -0.26 9.47 35.19
C GLY A 387 -0.80 9.83 33.80
N ALA A 388 -2.11 10.05 33.72
CA ALA A 388 -2.81 10.29 32.46
C ALA A 388 -2.42 11.63 31.81
N PHE A 389 -2.37 11.63 30.48
CA PHE A 389 -2.10 12.83 29.69
C PHE A 389 -3.31 13.77 29.69
N SER A 390 -3.05 15.05 29.90
CA SER A 390 -4.03 16.14 29.85
C SER A 390 -3.45 17.29 29.02
N PRO A 391 -4.12 17.70 27.92
CA PRO A 391 -3.63 18.78 27.04
C PRO A 391 -3.42 20.10 27.79
N THR A 392 -4.39 20.49 28.61
CA THR A 392 -4.34 21.72 29.41
C THR A 392 -3.19 21.72 30.41
N LYS A 393 -2.84 20.56 30.98
CA LYS A 393 -1.69 20.41 31.87
C LYS A 393 -0.36 20.46 31.12
N ALA A 394 -0.29 19.93 29.91
CA ALA A 394 0.91 19.98 29.06
C ALA A 394 1.20 21.39 28.58
N GLU A 395 0.18 22.13 28.14
CA GLU A 395 0.31 23.51 27.68
C GLU A 395 0.62 24.48 28.83
N ALA A 396 0.12 24.21 30.04
CA ALA A 396 0.44 24.97 31.24
C ALA A 396 1.81 24.61 31.86
N GLY A 397 2.56 23.66 31.28
CA GLY A 397 3.86 23.22 31.82
C GLY A 397 3.77 22.48 33.16
N GLY A 398 2.64 21.85 33.47
CA GLY A 398 2.36 21.20 34.76
C GLY A 398 2.97 19.81 34.95
N TYR A 399 3.78 19.33 34.00
CA TYR A 399 4.50 18.05 34.04
C TYR A 399 5.98 18.32 34.36
N SER A 400 6.59 17.47 35.20
CA SER A 400 7.98 17.60 35.63
C SER A 400 8.97 17.44 34.49
N SER A 401 8.63 16.63 33.49
CA SER A 401 9.34 16.59 32.21
C SER A 401 8.32 16.34 31.09
N CYS A 402 8.18 17.32 30.21
CA CYS A 402 7.30 17.28 29.05
C CYS A 402 8.08 17.74 27.81
N LEU A 403 8.36 16.81 26.91
CA LEU A 403 8.98 17.10 25.63
C LEU A 403 7.89 17.12 24.56
N SER A 404 7.93 18.09 23.64
CA SER A 404 6.94 18.18 22.57
C SER A 404 7.59 18.41 21.22
N GLY A 405 6.99 17.89 20.16
CA GLY A 405 7.45 18.03 18.78
C GLY A 405 6.32 17.82 17.78
N TYR A 406 6.58 18.06 16.50
CA TYR A 406 5.62 17.89 15.41
C TYR A 406 5.75 16.52 14.73
N SER A 407 6.80 15.76 15.05
CA SER A 407 6.97 14.38 14.60
C SER A 407 7.38 13.44 15.73
N LEU A 408 7.09 12.16 15.56
CA LEU A 408 7.50 11.12 16.51
C LEU A 408 9.02 11.06 16.66
N GLU A 409 9.75 11.14 15.54
CA GLU A 409 11.21 11.10 15.51
C GLU A 409 11.85 12.29 16.23
N GLU A 410 11.24 13.47 16.16
CA GLU A 410 11.70 14.67 16.86
C GLU A 410 11.59 14.49 18.38
N VAL A 411 10.47 13.93 18.85
CA VAL A 411 10.25 13.66 20.27
C VAL A 411 11.14 12.53 20.77
N GLU A 412 11.33 11.45 19.99
CA GLU A 412 12.24 10.36 20.33
C GLU A 412 13.71 10.84 20.40
N ARG A 413 14.13 11.72 19.49
CA ARG A 413 15.45 12.35 19.52
C ARG A 413 15.61 13.27 20.73
N ALA A 414 14.58 14.03 21.09
CA ALA A 414 14.57 14.88 22.28
C ALA A 414 14.67 14.05 23.58
N ILE A 415 14.00 12.89 23.65
CA ILE A 415 14.13 11.96 24.78
C ILE A 415 15.58 11.45 24.88
N GLY A 416 16.18 11.03 23.76
CA GLY A 416 17.58 10.59 23.72
C GLY A 416 18.54 11.68 24.20
N ALA A 417 18.38 12.91 23.72
CA ALA A 417 19.20 14.05 24.14
C ALA A 417 19.04 14.40 25.64
N ALA A 418 17.84 14.25 26.19
CA ALA A 418 17.57 14.47 27.61
C ALA A 418 18.25 13.40 28.49
N GLN A 419 18.24 12.13 28.07
CA GLN A 419 18.91 11.04 28.79
C GLN A 419 20.44 11.17 28.76
N ASP A 420 21.01 11.57 27.62
CA ASP A 420 22.43 11.84 27.49
C ASP A 420 22.89 13.01 28.38
N PHE A 421 22.01 13.99 28.60
CA PHE A 421 22.28 15.11 29.51
C PHE A 421 22.24 14.68 30.98
N GLU A 422 21.24 13.89 31.40
CA GLU A 422 21.16 13.35 32.77
C GLU A 422 22.34 12.41 33.08
N ALA A 423 22.76 11.57 32.13
CA ALA A 423 23.93 10.69 32.29
C ALA A 423 25.23 11.50 32.48
N ARG A 424 25.43 12.57 31.70
CA ARG A 424 26.60 13.47 31.85
C ARG A 424 26.57 14.28 33.14
N GLN A 425 25.40 14.61 33.66
CA GLN A 425 25.24 15.31 34.94
C GLN A 425 25.52 14.37 36.12
N ALA A 426 25.07 13.11 36.08
CA ALA A 426 25.39 12.10 37.08
C ALA A 426 26.91 11.83 37.18
N ASP A 427 27.61 11.78 36.03
CA ASP A 427 29.06 11.62 35.95
C ASP A 427 29.85 12.83 36.51
N SER A 428 29.29 14.05 36.45
CA SER A 428 29.95 15.26 36.97
C SER A 428 29.79 15.41 38.49
N TYR A 429 28.68 14.94 39.05
CA TYR A 429 28.48 14.87 40.51
C TYR A 429 29.35 13.80 41.18
N GLN A 430 29.64 12.68 40.51
CA GLN A 430 30.59 11.69 41.03
C GLN A 430 32.06 12.15 40.99
N ARG A 431 32.38 13.22 40.24
CA ARG A 431 33.75 13.74 40.08
C ARG A 431 34.04 15.03 40.86
N SER A 432 33.11 15.51 41.69
CA SER A 432 33.32 16.68 42.56
C SER A 432 33.75 16.21 43.97
N PRO A 433 34.95 16.58 44.46
CA PRO A 433 35.41 16.16 45.79
C PRO A 433 34.68 16.96 46.86
N THR A 434 33.88 16.29 47.69
CA THR A 434 33.41 16.88 48.95
C THR A 434 34.61 17.08 49.86
N GLY A 435 34.94 18.36 50.06
CA GLY A 435 36.04 18.82 50.87
C GLY A 435 35.90 18.38 52.33
N THR A 436 37.02 17.91 52.86
CA THR A 436 37.32 17.73 54.27
C THR A 436 37.13 19.06 55.01
N LEU A 437 36.27 19.07 56.02
CA LEU A 437 36.38 20.01 57.14
C LEU A 437 36.35 19.22 58.44
N SER A 438 37.53 19.13 59.04
CA SER A 438 37.78 18.75 60.43
C SER A 438 37.00 19.66 61.38
N ARG A 439 36.41 19.06 62.41
CA ARG A 439 36.43 19.62 63.77
C ARG A 439 36.24 18.51 64.81
N ASP A 440 37.14 18.59 65.79
CA ASP A 440 37.31 17.85 67.05
C ASP A 440 37.94 16.44 67.00
#